data_AF-A0A0C1WAY9-F1
#
_entry.id   AF-A0A0C1WAY9-F1
#
_cell.length_a   1.000
_cell.length_b   1.000
_cell.length_c   1.000
_cell.angle_alpha   90.00
_cell.angle_beta   90.00
_cell.angle_gamma   90.00
#
_symmetry.space_group_name_H-M   'P 1'
#
loop_
_entity.id
_entity.type
_entity.pdbx_description
1 polymer ?
#
loop_
_entity_poly.entity_id
_entity_poly.type
_entity_poly.pdbx_seq_one_letter_code
_entity_poly.pdbx_strand_id
1 'polypeptide(L)'
;MSSDSQSSLLRQRKFLPYFVTQFFGAFNDNIFKNVLLLFVAFAGSSALPISSNLFINLAAGLFILPFFLFSASAGVLADKYEKSWFIRKVKLFEIGIMLLGAIGFITESYGVLLLLLFLMGTQSAFFGPVKYALLPQQLNEKELVPGNALVEAGTFIAILVGTLGAGLIASADNAKYLAAFCVVIFAVLGYLSSRFIPFASASAPDIQFKWQPYKQTKHTLSIAKSDRIVFQCIMAISWFWFLGAAYLTQFPNFTKVYLNGTESAVSFLLALFSVGIAVGSMACNWLSNHRIEVGIVPIGALGITIFGFLMATSIPTDLPRFHTFAEFVSYDAFWPLFFYLLMIGISGGLFIVPLYALMQHRAKETERAQVIAGLNIFNSLFMVGSAVLGIVCLSVLEMSIPQLFALLAILNFLVAAYIFLQIPIFVVRFAMWVVTHTIYRVKHKNLHHLPEHGGALIVCNHVSYMDSLLLSAVCPRLIRFVMEEDYANLPPLRRFLRRAGVIPISASNRTSIRRAFNDVEKALSEGHIVCIFPEGRLTSDGEMNEFMRGIDIILRRSPVPVIPIALKGLWGSYFSRAKGRACKGLPTRFWSKLEIEAGTPVDPKQATSQVMFEKVKALRGDWR
;
A
#
# COMPACT_ATOMS: atom_id res chain seq x y z
N MET A 1 26.00 -4.53 13.35
CA MET A 1 24.54 -4.51 13.57
C MET A 1 23.93 -5.28 12.42
N SER A 2 23.40 -6.47 12.71
CA SER A 2 23.06 -7.53 11.76
C SER A 2 22.00 -7.12 10.74
N SER A 3 22.22 -7.55 9.50
CA SER A 3 21.33 -7.41 8.35
C SER A 3 20.01 -8.18 8.57
N ASP A 4 18.97 -7.50 9.06
CA ASP A 4 17.59 -7.99 9.01
C ASP A 4 17.05 -7.86 7.58
N SER A 5 17.61 -8.69 6.68
CA SER A 5 17.17 -8.84 5.30
C SER A 5 15.79 -9.49 5.27
N GLN A 6 14.95 -9.11 4.31
CA GLN A 6 13.67 -9.74 3.97
C GLN A 6 13.76 -11.27 3.83
N SER A 7 14.92 -11.79 3.40
CA SER A 7 15.19 -13.24 3.35
C SER A 7 15.30 -13.92 4.72
N SER A 8 15.56 -13.15 5.79
CA SER A 8 15.54 -13.60 7.18
C SER A 8 14.13 -13.99 7.61
N LEU A 9 13.09 -13.23 7.22
CA LEU A 9 11.70 -13.51 7.60
C LEU A 9 11.24 -14.89 7.11
N LEU A 10 11.59 -15.28 5.88
CA LEU A 10 11.28 -16.61 5.33
C LEU A 10 12.01 -17.75 6.05
N ARG A 11 13.04 -17.47 6.85
CA ARG A 11 13.71 -18.48 7.69
C ARG A 11 13.14 -18.54 9.11
N GLN A 12 12.30 -17.59 9.49
CA GLN A 12 11.78 -17.48 10.84
C GLN A 12 10.50 -18.30 11.01
N ARG A 13 10.45 -19.08 12.10
CA ARG A 13 9.27 -19.88 12.47
C ARG A 13 8.01 -19.05 12.69
N LYS A 14 8.15 -17.76 13.02
CA LYS A 14 7.02 -16.85 13.20
C LYS A 14 6.35 -16.42 11.89
N PHE A 15 7.00 -16.55 10.73
CA PHE A 15 6.47 -16.03 9.46
C PHE A 15 6.35 -17.09 8.36
N LEU A 16 7.32 -18.00 8.22
CA LEU A 16 7.32 -18.99 7.13
C LEU A 16 6.05 -19.85 7.07
N PRO A 17 5.55 -20.45 8.16
CA PRO A 17 4.33 -21.27 8.12
C PRO A 17 3.11 -20.48 7.65
N TYR A 18 3.00 -19.22 8.08
CA TYR A 18 1.94 -18.32 7.66
C TYR A 18 2.04 -18.00 6.16
N PHE A 19 3.23 -17.63 5.68
CA PHE A 19 3.49 -17.35 4.28
C PHE A 19 3.14 -18.53 3.38
N VAL A 20 3.58 -19.74 3.73
CA VAL A 20 3.33 -20.96 2.96
C VAL A 20 1.83 -21.32 2.96
N THR A 21 1.15 -21.18 4.11
CA THR A 21 -0.31 -21.41 4.18
C THR A 21 -1.08 -20.45 3.27
N GLN A 22 -0.72 -19.18 3.26
CA GLN A 22 -1.32 -18.19 2.37
C GLN A 22 -1.02 -18.48 0.90
N PHE A 23 0.24 -18.80 0.58
CA PHE A 23 0.67 -19.12 -0.79
C PHE A 23 -0.15 -20.28 -1.36
N PHE A 24 -0.24 -21.40 -0.63
CA PHE A 24 -1.02 -22.56 -1.06
C PHE A 24 -2.51 -22.27 -1.11
N GLY A 25 -3.05 -21.40 -0.24
CA GLY A 25 -4.44 -20.94 -0.36
C GLY A 25 -4.69 -20.24 -1.69
N ALA A 26 -3.94 -19.17 -1.97
CA ALA A 26 -4.10 -18.43 -3.23
C ALA A 26 -3.80 -19.30 -4.48
N PHE A 27 -2.81 -20.18 -4.39
CA PHE A 27 -2.42 -21.07 -5.48
C PHE A 27 -3.50 -22.10 -5.80
N ASN A 28 -3.98 -22.81 -4.77
CA ASN A 28 -5.04 -23.78 -4.91
C ASN A 28 -6.33 -23.12 -5.42
N ASP A 29 -6.58 -21.88 -4.97
CA ASP A 29 -7.75 -21.14 -5.41
C ASP A 29 -7.75 -20.90 -6.93
N ASN A 30 -6.59 -20.54 -7.46
CA ASN A 30 -6.44 -20.30 -8.89
C ASN A 30 -6.41 -21.60 -9.70
N ILE A 31 -5.89 -22.71 -9.16
CA ILE A 31 -6.00 -24.01 -9.83
C ILE A 31 -7.47 -24.41 -9.95
N PHE A 32 -8.21 -24.48 -8.84
CA PHE A 32 -9.60 -24.95 -8.85
C PHE A 32 -10.46 -24.11 -9.80
N LYS A 33 -10.41 -22.78 -9.66
CA LYS A 33 -11.19 -21.85 -10.48
C LYS A 33 -10.83 -21.97 -11.96
N ASN A 34 -9.55 -21.87 -12.32
CA ASN A 34 -9.17 -21.81 -13.73
C ASN A 34 -9.33 -23.17 -14.43
N VAL A 35 -9.08 -24.30 -13.76
CA VAL A 35 -9.36 -25.63 -14.33
C VAL A 35 -10.85 -25.80 -14.59
N LEU A 36 -11.71 -25.40 -13.64
CA LEU A 36 -13.16 -25.43 -13.82
C LEU A 36 -13.60 -24.59 -15.04
N LEU A 37 -13.09 -23.36 -15.14
CA LEU A 37 -13.42 -22.48 -16.27
C LEU A 37 -12.96 -23.05 -17.61
N LEU A 38 -11.77 -23.66 -17.67
CA LEU A 38 -11.27 -24.32 -18.88
C LEU A 38 -12.13 -25.53 -19.27
N PHE A 39 -12.45 -26.40 -18.32
CA PHE A 39 -13.32 -27.56 -18.60
C PHE A 39 -14.69 -27.14 -19.12
N VAL A 40 -15.28 -26.06 -18.57
CA VAL A 40 -16.57 -25.55 -19.05
C VAL A 40 -16.45 -24.86 -20.40
N ALA A 41 -15.35 -24.15 -20.66
CA ALA A 41 -15.12 -23.49 -21.94
C ALA A 41 -15.03 -24.49 -23.11
N PHE A 42 -14.47 -25.69 -22.86
CA PHE A 42 -14.30 -26.75 -23.85
C PHE A 42 -15.31 -27.90 -23.76
N ALA A 43 -16.22 -27.87 -22.78
CA ALA A 43 -17.29 -28.87 -22.66
C ALA A 43 -18.27 -28.74 -23.83
N GLY A 44 -18.72 -29.89 -24.36
CA GLY A 44 -19.75 -29.93 -25.39
C GLY A 44 -21.07 -29.31 -24.89
N SER A 45 -21.83 -28.69 -25.81
CA SER A 45 -23.07 -27.97 -25.48
C SER A 45 -24.14 -28.83 -24.77
N SER A 46 -24.08 -30.15 -24.88
CA SER A 46 -24.97 -31.11 -24.23
C SER A 46 -24.56 -31.48 -22.80
N ALA A 47 -23.34 -31.17 -22.36
CA ALA A 47 -22.83 -31.52 -21.04
C ALA A 47 -23.11 -30.44 -19.97
N LEU A 48 -23.48 -29.23 -20.40
CA LEU A 48 -23.68 -28.09 -19.51
C LEU A 48 -25.17 -27.79 -19.28
N PRO A 49 -25.58 -27.46 -18.05
CA PRO A 49 -26.97 -27.10 -17.75
C PRO A 49 -27.36 -25.70 -18.27
N ILE A 50 -26.37 -24.88 -18.60
CA ILE A 50 -26.51 -23.50 -19.09
C ILE A 50 -25.43 -23.23 -20.15
N SER A 51 -25.54 -22.15 -20.92
CA SER A 51 -24.50 -21.79 -21.90
C SER A 51 -23.16 -21.56 -21.22
N SER A 52 -22.06 -21.96 -21.87
CA SER A 52 -20.70 -21.83 -21.33
C SER A 52 -20.37 -20.37 -20.95
N ASN A 53 -20.81 -19.41 -21.78
CA ASN A 53 -20.64 -17.98 -21.49
C ASN A 53 -21.38 -17.54 -20.23
N LEU A 54 -22.63 -17.98 -20.04
CA LEU A 54 -23.38 -17.66 -18.82
C LEU A 54 -22.73 -18.30 -17.59
N PHE A 55 -22.24 -19.54 -17.72
CA PHE A 55 -21.54 -20.23 -16.64
C PHE A 55 -20.27 -19.49 -16.23
N ILE A 56 -19.41 -19.11 -17.18
CA ILE A 56 -18.15 -18.41 -16.90
C ILE A 56 -18.42 -17.08 -16.18
N ASN A 57 -19.43 -16.33 -16.62
CA ASN A 57 -19.84 -15.08 -15.99
C ASN A 57 -20.40 -15.30 -14.56
N LEU A 58 -21.25 -16.31 -14.39
CA LEU A 58 -21.77 -16.70 -13.07
C LEU A 58 -20.65 -17.15 -12.14
N ALA A 59 -19.68 -17.92 -12.64
CA ALA A 59 -18.54 -18.40 -11.86
C ALA A 59 -17.69 -17.23 -11.34
N ALA A 60 -17.41 -16.23 -12.18
CA ALA A 60 -16.71 -15.02 -11.76
C ALA A 60 -17.48 -14.27 -10.65
N GLY A 61 -18.79 -14.11 -10.82
CA GLY A 61 -19.65 -13.45 -9.83
C GLY A 61 -19.79 -14.23 -8.51
N LEU A 62 -20.02 -15.54 -8.58
CA LEU A 62 -20.20 -16.43 -7.43
C LEU A 62 -18.93 -16.60 -6.61
N PHE A 63 -17.76 -16.47 -7.22
CA PHE A 63 -16.50 -16.47 -6.49
C PHE A 63 -16.32 -15.19 -5.64
N ILE A 64 -16.79 -14.04 -6.14
CA ILE A 64 -16.64 -12.74 -5.47
C ILE A 64 -17.79 -12.47 -4.48
N LEU A 65 -19.00 -12.96 -4.76
CA LEU A 65 -20.20 -12.75 -3.96
C LEU A 65 -20.02 -13.00 -2.44
N PRO A 66 -19.37 -14.10 -2.00
CA PRO A 66 -19.15 -14.37 -0.59
C PRO A 66 -18.41 -13.26 0.18
N PHE A 67 -17.54 -12.51 -0.48
CA PHE A 67 -16.83 -11.40 0.16
C PHE A 67 -17.78 -10.28 0.58
N PHE A 68 -18.89 -10.07 -0.13
CA PHE A 68 -19.93 -9.11 0.29
C PHE A 68 -20.79 -9.65 1.44
N LEU A 69 -21.09 -10.95 1.42
CA LEU A 69 -22.02 -11.58 2.34
C LEU A 69 -21.39 -11.88 3.70
N PHE A 70 -20.12 -12.30 3.71
CA PHE A 70 -19.50 -12.93 4.87
C PHE A 70 -18.26 -12.21 5.41
N SER A 71 -17.58 -11.33 4.66
CA SER A 71 -16.35 -10.68 5.14
C SER A 71 -16.57 -9.94 6.46
N ALA A 72 -17.69 -9.22 6.62
CA ALA A 72 -17.99 -8.49 7.87
C ALA A 72 -18.13 -9.43 9.07
N SER A 73 -18.86 -10.53 8.91
CA SER A 73 -18.99 -11.57 9.94
C SER A 73 -17.64 -12.21 10.25
N ALA A 74 -16.86 -12.51 9.22
CA ALA A 74 -15.52 -13.06 9.36
C ALA A 74 -14.57 -12.12 10.11
N GLY A 75 -14.63 -10.81 9.88
CA GLY A 75 -13.84 -9.82 10.62
C GLY A 75 -14.13 -9.86 12.12
N VAL A 76 -15.41 -9.85 12.50
CA VAL A 76 -15.83 -9.96 13.91
C VAL A 76 -15.36 -11.28 14.53
N LEU A 77 -15.49 -12.39 13.82
CA LEU A 77 -15.06 -13.71 14.31
C LEU A 77 -13.53 -13.80 14.43
N ALA A 78 -12.79 -13.16 13.52
CA ALA A 78 -11.33 -13.13 13.52
C ALA A 78 -10.75 -12.28 14.65
N ASP A 79 -11.44 -11.20 15.06
CA ASP A 79 -11.06 -10.43 16.25
C ASP A 79 -11.45 -11.17 17.55
N LYS A 80 -12.58 -11.90 17.55
CA LYS A 80 -13.09 -12.67 18.70
C LYS A 80 -12.27 -13.91 19.05
N TYR A 81 -11.89 -14.71 18.05
CA TYR A 81 -11.21 -15.98 18.27
C TYR A 81 -9.69 -15.87 18.17
N GLU A 82 -8.99 -16.84 18.75
CA GLU A 82 -7.55 -17.01 18.58
C GLU A 82 -7.22 -17.26 17.11
N LYS A 83 -6.29 -16.49 16.55
CA LYS A 83 -6.12 -16.36 15.09
C LYS A 83 -5.54 -17.62 14.46
N SER A 84 -4.60 -18.30 15.13
CA SER A 84 -3.98 -19.52 14.59
C SER A 84 -4.98 -20.68 14.55
N TRP A 85 -5.81 -20.84 15.58
CA TRP A 85 -6.92 -21.79 15.63
C TRP A 85 -7.95 -21.49 14.54
N PHE A 86 -8.34 -20.22 14.39
CA PHE A 86 -9.32 -19.81 13.38
C PHE A 86 -8.81 -20.12 11.96
N ILE A 87 -7.54 -19.78 11.66
CA ILE A 87 -6.89 -20.14 10.40
C ILE A 87 -6.92 -21.67 10.17
N ARG A 88 -6.54 -22.47 11.15
CA ARG A 88 -6.52 -23.94 11.04
C ARG A 88 -7.92 -24.50 10.77
N LYS A 89 -8.97 -23.93 11.36
CA LYS A 89 -10.37 -24.35 11.11
C LYS A 89 -10.82 -23.98 9.71
N VAL A 90 -10.49 -22.78 9.24
CA VAL A 90 -10.80 -22.33 7.88
C VAL A 90 -10.05 -23.17 6.82
N LYS A 91 -8.78 -23.53 7.05
CA LYS A 91 -8.01 -24.44 6.18
C LYS A 91 -8.51 -25.89 6.23
N LEU A 92 -9.01 -26.36 7.38
CA LEU A 92 -9.62 -27.69 7.46
C LEU A 92 -10.93 -27.75 6.67
N PHE A 93 -11.73 -26.68 6.72
CA PHE A 93 -12.94 -26.54 5.90
C PHE A 93 -12.62 -26.52 4.41
N GLU A 94 -11.52 -25.87 4.00
CA GLU A 94 -11.02 -25.89 2.62
C GLU A 94 -10.76 -27.31 2.11
N ILE A 95 -10.14 -28.18 2.92
CA ILE A 95 -9.92 -29.58 2.52
C ILE A 95 -11.26 -30.28 2.23
N GLY A 96 -12.28 -30.05 3.06
CA GLY A 96 -13.63 -30.58 2.82
C GLY A 96 -14.21 -30.13 1.49
N ILE A 97 -14.10 -28.82 1.18
CA ILE A 97 -14.55 -28.27 -0.11
C ILE A 97 -13.77 -28.90 -1.27
N MET A 98 -12.45 -29.05 -1.13
CA MET A 98 -11.60 -29.60 -2.21
C MET A 98 -11.77 -31.10 -2.41
N LEU A 99 -12.12 -31.86 -1.38
CA LEU A 99 -12.51 -33.27 -1.52
C LEU A 99 -13.82 -33.40 -2.31
N LEU A 100 -14.82 -32.56 -2.00
CA LEU A 100 -16.05 -32.50 -2.80
C LEU A 100 -15.76 -31.98 -4.22
N GLY A 101 -14.81 -31.06 -4.38
CA GLY A 101 -14.34 -30.55 -5.67
C GLY A 101 -13.68 -31.63 -6.52
N ALA A 102 -12.86 -32.48 -5.90
CA ALA A 102 -12.24 -33.64 -6.54
C ALA A 102 -13.30 -34.62 -7.06
N ILE A 103 -14.32 -34.93 -6.24
CA ILE A 103 -15.46 -35.74 -6.68
C ILE A 103 -16.19 -35.04 -7.83
N GLY A 104 -16.44 -33.73 -7.72
CA GLY A 104 -17.07 -32.91 -8.75
C GLY A 104 -16.33 -32.96 -10.10
N PHE A 105 -15.00 -32.87 -10.09
CA PHE A 105 -14.19 -32.99 -11.31
C PHE A 105 -14.25 -34.38 -11.92
N ILE A 106 -14.16 -35.44 -11.11
CA ILE A 106 -14.19 -36.83 -11.61
C ILE A 106 -15.55 -37.17 -12.22
N THR A 107 -16.63 -36.72 -11.56
CA THR A 107 -18.02 -36.92 -12.00
C THR A 107 -18.48 -35.93 -13.07
N GLU A 108 -17.66 -34.93 -13.41
CA GLU A 108 -17.99 -33.85 -14.36
C GLU A 108 -19.29 -33.11 -14.01
N SER A 109 -19.63 -33.04 -12.72
CA SER A 109 -20.82 -32.34 -12.23
C SER A 109 -20.59 -30.83 -12.14
N TYR A 110 -20.69 -30.14 -13.26
CA TYR A 110 -20.42 -28.69 -13.36
C TYR A 110 -21.30 -27.84 -12.45
N GLY A 111 -22.56 -28.24 -12.20
CA GLY A 111 -23.44 -27.55 -11.25
C GLY A 111 -22.93 -27.62 -9.81
N VAL A 112 -22.44 -28.79 -9.38
CA VAL A 112 -21.81 -28.96 -8.06
C VAL A 112 -20.51 -28.17 -7.98
N LEU A 113 -19.69 -28.19 -9.03
CA LEU A 113 -18.46 -27.40 -9.08
C LEU A 113 -18.71 -25.89 -8.99
N LEU A 114 -19.81 -25.39 -9.58
CA LEU A 114 -20.22 -23.99 -9.46
C LEU A 114 -20.62 -23.63 -8.02
N LEU A 115 -21.36 -24.50 -7.33
CA LEU A 115 -21.68 -24.34 -5.91
C LEU A 115 -20.42 -24.37 -5.03
N LEU A 116 -19.49 -25.29 -5.32
CA LEU A 116 -18.23 -25.39 -4.60
C LEU A 116 -17.34 -24.17 -4.82
N LEU A 117 -17.39 -23.53 -5.99
CA LEU A 117 -16.71 -22.26 -6.24
C LEU A 117 -17.23 -21.14 -5.33
N PHE A 118 -18.53 -21.12 -5.03
CA PHE A 118 -19.10 -20.19 -4.04
C PHE A 118 -18.66 -20.53 -2.61
N LEU A 119 -18.64 -21.81 -2.22
CA LEU A 119 -18.17 -22.23 -0.89
C LEU A 119 -16.70 -21.95 -0.68
N MET A 120 -15.91 -22.10 -1.74
CA MET A 120 -14.51 -21.75 -1.78
C MET A 120 -14.31 -20.23 -1.63
N GLY A 121 -15.04 -19.40 -2.38
CA GLY A 121 -15.03 -17.94 -2.15
C GLY A 121 -15.46 -17.57 -0.72
N THR A 122 -16.38 -18.34 -0.12
CA THR A 122 -16.76 -18.18 1.30
C THR A 122 -15.58 -18.48 2.21
N GLN A 123 -14.85 -19.57 1.97
CA GLN A 123 -13.63 -19.87 2.71
C GLN A 123 -12.59 -18.73 2.59
N SER A 124 -12.35 -18.20 1.40
CA SER A 124 -11.39 -17.10 1.18
C SER A 124 -11.85 -15.80 1.88
N ALA A 125 -13.16 -15.53 1.92
CA ALA A 125 -13.74 -14.40 2.64
C ALA A 125 -13.55 -14.51 4.16
N PHE A 126 -13.52 -15.72 4.72
CA PHE A 126 -13.21 -15.96 6.13
C PHE A 126 -11.70 -15.91 6.42
N PHE A 127 -10.87 -16.37 5.49
CA PHE A 127 -9.41 -16.37 5.63
C PHE A 127 -8.79 -14.97 5.50
N GLY A 128 -9.38 -14.10 4.67
CA GLY A 128 -8.86 -12.76 4.38
C GLY A 128 -8.65 -11.84 5.59
N PRO A 129 -9.66 -11.63 6.46
CA PRO A 129 -9.52 -10.79 7.65
C PRO A 129 -8.45 -11.29 8.62
N VAL A 130 -8.44 -12.60 8.90
CA VAL A 130 -7.51 -13.18 9.88
C VAL A 130 -6.07 -13.16 9.39
N LYS A 131 -5.81 -13.42 8.10
CA LYS A 131 -4.44 -13.48 7.56
C LYS A 131 -3.72 -12.13 7.70
N TYR A 132 -4.36 -11.04 7.28
CA TYR A 132 -3.76 -9.70 7.35
C TYR A 132 -3.78 -9.11 8.76
N ALA A 133 -4.69 -9.56 9.65
CA ALA A 133 -4.71 -9.13 11.05
C ALA A 133 -3.64 -9.83 11.90
N LEU A 134 -3.22 -11.03 11.51
CA LEU A 134 -2.15 -11.80 12.17
C LEU A 134 -0.78 -11.16 11.96
N LEU A 135 -0.53 -10.59 10.77
CA LEU A 135 0.77 -10.08 10.38
C LEU A 135 1.37 -9.08 11.38
N PRO A 136 0.64 -8.05 11.86
CA PRO A 136 1.20 -7.09 12.80
C PRO A 136 1.20 -7.56 14.26
N GLN A 137 0.65 -8.74 14.56
CA GLN A 137 0.83 -9.38 15.88
C GLN A 137 2.10 -10.23 15.92
N GLN A 138 2.54 -10.76 14.79
CA GLN A 138 3.75 -11.60 14.71
C GLN A 138 5.00 -10.83 14.31
N LEU A 139 4.85 -9.71 13.61
CA LEU A 139 5.95 -8.91 13.11
C LEU A 139 6.11 -7.61 13.89
N ASN A 140 7.36 -7.22 14.12
CA ASN A 140 7.71 -5.91 14.65
C ASN A 140 7.39 -4.81 13.62
N GLU A 141 7.28 -3.55 14.05
CA GLU A 141 6.93 -2.44 13.15
C GLU A 141 7.85 -2.31 11.93
N LYS A 142 9.16 -2.53 12.12
CA LYS A 142 10.18 -2.52 11.05
C LYS A 142 10.06 -3.71 10.09
N GLU A 143 9.42 -4.78 10.53
CA GLU A 143 9.21 -6.00 9.75
C GLU A 143 7.88 -5.96 8.97
N LEU A 144 6.99 -4.99 9.23
CA LEU A 144 5.67 -4.92 8.59
C LEU A 144 5.75 -4.70 7.08
N VAL A 145 6.61 -3.80 6.63
CA VAL A 145 6.80 -3.54 5.19
C VAL A 145 7.41 -4.74 4.48
N PRO A 146 8.55 -5.33 4.93
CA PRO A 146 9.10 -6.52 4.28
C PRO A 146 8.15 -7.73 4.38
N GLY A 147 7.39 -7.87 5.47
CA GLY A 147 6.36 -8.90 5.61
C GLY A 147 5.25 -8.77 4.59
N ASN A 148 4.65 -7.57 4.46
CA ASN A 148 3.64 -7.30 3.43
C ASN A 148 4.21 -7.46 2.01
N ALA A 149 5.45 -7.01 1.77
CA ALA A 149 6.11 -7.19 0.48
C ALA A 149 6.20 -8.68 0.06
N LEU A 150 6.59 -9.56 0.98
CA LEU A 150 6.64 -11.00 0.74
C LEU A 150 5.25 -11.57 0.50
N VAL A 151 4.28 -11.24 1.36
CA VAL A 151 2.87 -11.67 1.26
C VAL A 151 2.26 -11.31 -0.10
N GLU A 152 2.45 -10.08 -0.56
CA GLU A 152 1.92 -9.61 -1.83
C GLU A 152 2.63 -10.28 -3.02
N ALA A 153 3.97 -10.31 -3.03
CA ALA A 153 4.75 -11.00 -4.05
C ALA A 153 4.36 -12.49 -4.15
N GLY A 154 4.24 -13.17 -3.01
CA GLY A 154 3.83 -14.57 -2.95
C GLY A 154 2.41 -14.80 -3.46
N THR A 155 1.49 -13.87 -3.21
CA THR A 155 0.11 -13.96 -3.71
C THR A 155 0.05 -13.83 -5.23
N PHE A 156 0.76 -12.86 -5.82
CA PHE A 156 0.81 -12.71 -7.28
C PHE A 156 1.52 -13.87 -7.98
N ILE A 157 2.60 -14.38 -7.39
CA ILE A 157 3.27 -15.59 -7.89
C ILE A 157 2.32 -16.80 -7.78
N ALA A 158 1.61 -16.96 -6.68
CA ALA A 158 0.63 -18.04 -6.51
C ALA A 158 -0.51 -17.97 -7.54
N ILE A 159 -1.04 -16.77 -7.80
CA ILE A 159 -2.06 -16.55 -8.85
C ILE A 159 -1.50 -16.95 -10.22
N LEU A 160 -0.28 -16.50 -10.55
CA LEU A 160 0.36 -16.80 -11.82
C LEU A 160 0.58 -18.31 -12.00
N VAL A 161 1.32 -18.93 -11.08
CA VAL A 161 1.67 -20.35 -11.19
C VAL A 161 0.41 -21.21 -11.12
N GLY A 162 -0.61 -20.81 -10.34
CA GLY A 162 -1.89 -21.50 -10.29
C GLY A 162 -2.67 -21.41 -11.60
N THR A 163 -2.65 -20.25 -12.26
CA THR A 163 -3.30 -20.05 -13.57
C THR A 163 -2.59 -20.82 -14.68
N LEU A 164 -1.26 -20.78 -14.73
CA LEU A 164 -0.47 -21.56 -15.69
C LEU A 164 -0.59 -23.06 -15.43
N GLY A 165 -0.51 -23.47 -14.17
CA GLY A 165 -0.69 -24.85 -13.74
C GLY A 165 -2.07 -25.40 -14.11
N ALA A 166 -3.12 -24.59 -14.01
CA ALA A 166 -4.45 -24.98 -14.47
C ALA A 166 -4.51 -25.32 -15.96
N GLY A 167 -3.83 -24.54 -16.81
CA GLY A 167 -3.71 -24.83 -18.24
C GLY A 167 -3.03 -26.17 -18.50
N LEU A 168 -1.90 -26.43 -17.84
CA LEU A 168 -1.16 -27.69 -17.96
C LEU A 168 -1.97 -28.90 -17.47
N ILE A 169 -2.71 -28.73 -16.38
CA ILE A 169 -3.60 -29.77 -15.84
C ILE A 169 -4.74 -30.05 -16.82
N ALA A 170 -5.34 -29.00 -17.39
CA ALA A 170 -6.47 -29.13 -18.30
C ALA A 170 -6.09 -29.78 -19.64
N SER A 171 -4.83 -29.65 -20.08
CA SER A 171 -4.32 -30.25 -21.31
C SER A 171 -3.83 -31.69 -21.18
N ALA A 172 -3.82 -32.28 -19.98
CA ALA A 172 -3.31 -33.63 -19.75
C ALA A 172 -4.35 -34.71 -20.09
N ASP A 173 -3.90 -35.90 -20.55
CA ASP A 173 -4.80 -37.01 -20.95
C ASP A 173 -5.77 -37.45 -19.84
N ASN A 174 -5.36 -37.32 -18.57
CA ASN A 174 -6.19 -37.62 -17.38
C ASN A 174 -6.55 -36.35 -16.59
N ALA A 175 -6.83 -35.25 -17.29
CA ALA A 175 -7.01 -33.91 -16.72
C ALA A 175 -7.92 -33.88 -15.48
N LYS A 176 -9.06 -34.58 -15.50
CA LYS A 176 -10.02 -34.59 -14.37
C LYS A 176 -9.46 -35.23 -13.10
N TYR A 177 -8.73 -36.34 -13.23
CA TYR A 177 -8.11 -37.03 -12.09
C TYR A 177 -6.90 -36.25 -11.57
N LEU A 178 -6.12 -35.66 -12.48
CA LEU A 178 -4.99 -34.80 -12.12
C LEU A 178 -5.47 -33.55 -11.37
N ALA A 179 -6.52 -32.89 -11.89
CA ALA A 179 -7.16 -31.75 -11.23
C ALA A 179 -7.66 -32.12 -9.83
N ALA A 180 -8.39 -33.23 -9.70
CA ALA A 180 -8.90 -33.73 -8.43
C ALA A 180 -7.77 -34.00 -7.42
N PHE A 181 -6.67 -34.62 -7.85
CA PHE A 181 -5.51 -34.86 -7.02
C PHE A 181 -4.83 -33.54 -6.58
N CYS A 182 -4.57 -32.64 -7.53
CA CYS A 182 -3.90 -31.37 -7.29
C CYS A 182 -4.66 -30.51 -6.27
N VAL A 183 -5.97 -30.35 -6.42
CA VAL A 183 -6.73 -29.45 -5.53
C VAL A 183 -6.79 -29.95 -4.09
N VAL A 184 -6.77 -31.26 -3.89
CA VAL A 184 -6.74 -31.88 -2.55
C VAL A 184 -5.34 -31.80 -1.95
N ILE A 185 -4.29 -32.16 -2.70
CA ILE A 185 -2.92 -32.20 -2.15
C ILE A 185 -2.46 -30.79 -1.74
N PHE A 186 -2.76 -29.76 -2.53
CA PHE A 186 -2.37 -28.39 -2.19
C PHE A 186 -3.17 -27.83 -1.01
N ALA A 187 -4.45 -28.18 -0.86
CA ALA A 187 -5.23 -27.87 0.34
C ALA A 187 -4.64 -28.51 1.60
N VAL A 188 -4.26 -29.80 1.51
CA VAL A 188 -3.61 -30.53 2.59
C VAL A 188 -2.26 -29.91 2.97
N LEU A 189 -1.41 -29.58 1.99
CA LEU A 189 -0.13 -28.89 2.24
C LEU A 189 -0.34 -27.53 2.92
N GLY A 190 -1.33 -26.75 2.48
CA GLY A 190 -1.71 -25.49 3.11
C GLY A 190 -2.15 -25.66 4.56
N TYR A 191 -2.93 -26.71 4.86
CA TYR A 191 -3.34 -27.05 6.22
C TYR A 191 -2.18 -27.53 7.09
N LEU A 192 -1.32 -28.42 6.58
CA LEU A 192 -0.15 -28.92 7.30
C LEU A 192 0.77 -27.77 7.68
N SER A 193 1.02 -26.83 6.77
CA SER A 193 1.76 -25.59 7.08
C SER A 193 1.07 -24.77 8.17
N SER A 194 -0.27 -24.68 8.17
CA SER A 194 -1.03 -23.88 9.13
C SER A 194 -0.92 -24.38 10.58
N ARG A 195 -0.59 -25.66 10.75
CA ARG A 195 -0.34 -26.26 12.08
C ARG A 195 0.90 -25.69 12.75
N PHE A 196 1.87 -25.22 11.98
CA PHE A 196 3.11 -24.64 12.48
C PHE A 196 3.02 -23.12 12.72
N ILE A 197 1.89 -22.48 12.38
CA ILE A 197 1.65 -21.08 12.74
C ILE A 197 1.62 -20.97 14.27
N PRO A 198 2.43 -20.08 14.88
CA PRO A 198 2.47 -19.94 16.32
C PRO A 198 1.16 -19.35 16.86
N PHE A 199 0.91 -19.59 18.15
CA PHE A 199 -0.26 -19.08 18.86
C PHE A 199 -0.36 -17.55 18.74
N ALA A 200 -1.56 -17.04 18.47
CA ALA A 200 -1.84 -15.61 18.38
C ALA A 200 -3.20 -15.30 19.01
N SER A 201 -3.17 -14.63 20.16
CA SER A 201 -4.34 -14.36 20.99
C SER A 201 -5.46 -13.62 20.25
N ALA A 202 -6.69 -13.84 20.72
CA ALA A 202 -7.85 -13.05 20.30
C ALA A 202 -7.59 -11.56 20.59
N SER A 203 -7.96 -10.70 19.65
CA SER A 203 -7.85 -9.25 19.82
C SER A 203 -8.97 -8.67 20.68
N ALA A 204 -10.16 -9.31 20.65
CA ALA A 204 -11.36 -8.84 21.33
C ALA A 204 -12.23 -10.04 21.78
N PRO A 205 -11.80 -10.83 22.79
CA PRO A 205 -12.45 -12.08 23.20
C PRO A 205 -13.88 -11.86 23.74
N ASP A 206 -14.14 -10.69 24.32
CA ASP A 206 -15.41 -10.35 24.98
C ASP A 206 -16.54 -10.00 24.01
N ILE A 207 -16.25 -9.91 22.70
CA ILE A 207 -17.28 -9.59 21.70
C ILE A 207 -18.33 -10.70 21.65
N GLN A 208 -19.60 -10.33 21.81
CA GLN A 208 -20.72 -11.23 21.57
C GLN A 208 -21.04 -11.28 20.07
N PHE A 209 -20.88 -12.47 19.47
CA PHE A 209 -21.23 -12.69 18.09
C PHE A 209 -22.73 -13.01 17.97
N LYS A 210 -23.47 -12.14 17.29
CA LYS A 210 -24.84 -12.40 16.83
C LYS A 210 -24.86 -12.25 15.32
N TRP A 211 -25.32 -13.28 14.62
CA TRP A 211 -25.35 -13.23 13.16
C TRP A 211 -26.40 -12.22 12.69
N GLN A 212 -25.92 -11.07 12.21
CA GLN A 212 -26.74 -9.95 11.75
C GLN A 212 -26.02 -9.29 10.57
N PRO A 213 -26.02 -9.93 9.38
CA PRO A 213 -25.07 -9.61 8.30
C PRO A 213 -25.18 -8.15 7.85
N TYR A 214 -26.40 -7.62 7.71
CA TYR A 214 -26.60 -6.21 7.35
C TYR A 214 -26.05 -5.23 8.41
N LYS A 215 -26.36 -5.46 9.70
CA LYS A 215 -25.87 -4.61 10.79
C LYS A 215 -24.36 -4.72 10.95
N GLN A 216 -23.81 -5.93 10.82
CA GLN A 216 -22.38 -6.20 10.90
C GLN A 216 -21.62 -5.52 9.76
N THR A 217 -22.12 -5.60 8.52
CA THR A 217 -21.53 -4.88 7.38
C THR A 217 -21.56 -3.37 7.61
N LYS A 218 -22.70 -2.81 8.03
CA LYS A 218 -22.80 -1.37 8.32
C LYS A 218 -21.81 -0.94 9.42
N HIS A 219 -21.70 -1.72 10.49
CA HIS A 219 -20.80 -1.44 11.61
C HIS A 219 -19.32 -1.55 11.18
N THR A 220 -18.96 -2.61 10.46
CA THR A 220 -17.61 -2.83 9.92
C THR A 220 -17.19 -1.70 8.99
N LEU A 221 -18.07 -1.26 8.10
CA LEU A 221 -17.82 -0.11 7.23
C LEU A 221 -17.72 1.20 8.01
N SER A 222 -18.43 1.34 9.14
CA SER A 222 -18.31 2.49 10.03
C SER A 222 -16.94 2.52 10.72
N ILE A 223 -16.44 1.38 11.19
CA ILE A 223 -15.09 1.24 11.77
C ILE A 223 -14.04 1.61 10.73
N ALA A 224 -14.13 1.05 9.52
CA ALA A 224 -13.20 1.34 8.43
C ALA A 224 -13.18 2.84 8.05
N LYS A 225 -14.31 3.54 8.21
CA LYS A 225 -14.45 4.99 7.95
C LYS A 225 -14.11 5.88 9.14
N SER A 226 -13.95 5.32 10.34
CA SER A 226 -13.68 6.10 11.56
C SER A 226 -12.35 6.85 11.47
N ASP A 227 -11.37 6.23 10.83
CA ASP A 227 -10.06 6.81 10.59
C ASP A 227 -9.90 7.18 9.11
N ARG A 228 -9.69 8.47 8.84
CA ARG A 228 -9.63 9.00 7.48
C ARG A 228 -8.46 8.45 6.66
N ILE A 229 -7.29 8.20 7.26
CA ILE A 229 -6.14 7.67 6.51
C ILE A 229 -6.35 6.19 6.21
N VAL A 230 -6.86 5.41 7.18
CA VAL A 230 -7.25 4.00 6.97
C VAL A 230 -8.23 3.89 5.82
N PHE A 231 -9.31 4.68 5.84
CA PHE A 231 -10.32 4.65 4.78
C PHE A 231 -9.72 4.98 3.41
N GLN A 232 -8.82 5.96 3.32
CA GLN A 232 -8.19 6.31 2.06
C GLN A 232 -7.17 5.26 1.58
N CYS A 233 -6.49 4.57 2.50
CA CYS A 233 -5.69 3.38 2.15
C CYS A 233 -6.58 2.29 1.58
N ILE A 234 -7.75 2.06 2.19
CA ILE A 234 -8.75 1.10 1.67
C ILE A 234 -9.16 1.48 0.25
N MET A 235 -9.58 2.74 0.03
CA MET A 235 -9.97 3.20 -1.31
C MET A 235 -8.84 3.08 -2.34
N ALA A 236 -7.60 3.40 -1.95
CA ALA A 236 -6.44 3.27 -2.82
C ALA A 236 -6.14 1.80 -3.17
N ILE A 237 -6.14 0.90 -2.19
CA ILE A 237 -5.95 -0.54 -2.40
C ILE A 237 -7.08 -1.10 -3.29
N SER A 238 -8.34 -0.74 -3.02
CA SER A 238 -9.47 -1.17 -3.85
C SER A 238 -9.38 -0.65 -5.28
N TRP A 239 -8.87 0.57 -5.48
CA TRP A 239 -8.59 1.10 -6.81
C TRP A 239 -7.50 0.30 -7.55
N PHE A 240 -6.46 -0.16 -6.85
CA PHE A 240 -5.49 -1.06 -7.46
C PHE A 240 -6.13 -2.37 -7.92
N TRP A 241 -7.01 -2.97 -7.11
CA TRP A 241 -7.74 -4.18 -7.50
C TRP A 241 -8.71 -3.95 -8.67
N PHE A 242 -9.32 -2.77 -8.76
CA PHE A 242 -10.10 -2.36 -9.93
C PHE A 242 -9.25 -2.38 -11.21
N LEU A 243 -8.08 -1.73 -11.16
CA LEU A 243 -7.17 -1.69 -12.31
C LEU A 243 -6.68 -3.09 -12.66
N GLY A 244 -6.20 -3.86 -11.67
CA GLY A 244 -5.73 -5.23 -11.86
C GLY A 244 -6.78 -6.12 -12.50
N ALA A 245 -8.02 -6.10 -11.98
CA ALA A 245 -9.13 -6.86 -12.57
C ALA A 245 -9.46 -6.40 -13.99
N ALA A 246 -9.46 -5.10 -14.28
CA ALA A 246 -9.69 -4.59 -15.62
C ALA A 246 -8.60 -5.03 -16.62
N TYR A 247 -7.32 -4.92 -16.26
CA TYR A 247 -6.21 -5.35 -17.12
C TYR A 247 -6.23 -6.88 -17.33
N LEU A 248 -6.26 -7.66 -16.26
CA LEU A 248 -6.18 -9.13 -16.33
C LEU A 248 -7.33 -9.74 -17.12
N THR A 249 -8.53 -9.20 -17.01
CA THR A 249 -9.71 -9.69 -17.76
C THR A 249 -9.56 -9.48 -19.26
N GLN A 250 -8.86 -8.42 -19.68
CA GLN A 250 -8.72 -8.08 -21.10
C GLN A 250 -7.48 -8.68 -21.76
N PHE A 251 -6.47 -9.14 -21.01
CA PHE A 251 -5.24 -9.69 -21.59
C PHE A 251 -5.44 -10.83 -22.61
N PRO A 252 -6.36 -11.80 -22.41
CA PRO A 252 -6.60 -12.84 -23.42
C PRO A 252 -7.07 -12.26 -24.76
N ASN A 253 -8.09 -11.40 -24.72
CA ASN A 253 -8.64 -10.77 -25.92
C ASN A 253 -7.67 -9.75 -26.53
N PHE A 254 -6.95 -9.00 -25.70
CA PHE A 254 -5.91 -8.08 -26.12
C PHE A 254 -4.82 -8.80 -26.93
N THR A 255 -4.32 -9.92 -26.41
CA THR A 255 -3.28 -10.71 -27.07
C THR A 255 -3.77 -11.30 -28.39
N LYS A 256 -4.99 -11.84 -28.40
CA LYS A 256 -5.57 -12.48 -29.59
C LYS A 256 -5.88 -11.49 -30.70
N VAL A 257 -6.51 -10.36 -30.38
CA VAL A 257 -7.06 -9.42 -31.36
C VAL A 257 -6.04 -8.35 -31.77
N TYR A 258 -5.22 -7.86 -30.83
CA TYR A 258 -4.33 -6.72 -31.07
C TYR A 258 -2.85 -7.12 -31.18
N LEU A 259 -2.45 -8.31 -30.73
CA LEU A 259 -1.05 -8.76 -30.81
C LEU A 259 -0.85 -10.00 -31.70
N ASN A 260 -1.92 -10.57 -32.28
CA ASN A 260 -1.91 -11.83 -33.02
C ASN A 260 -1.18 -12.97 -32.29
N GLY A 261 -1.24 -12.97 -30.95
CA GLY A 261 -0.52 -13.93 -30.10
C GLY A 261 -1.33 -15.19 -29.78
N THR A 262 -0.62 -16.26 -29.45
CA THR A 262 -1.17 -17.56 -29.04
C THR A 262 -1.46 -17.61 -27.52
N GLU A 263 -2.01 -18.72 -27.03
CA GLU A 263 -2.28 -18.94 -25.58
C GLU A 263 -1.01 -18.83 -24.71
N SER A 264 0.15 -19.25 -25.24
CA SER A 264 1.44 -19.07 -24.58
C SER A 264 1.84 -17.60 -24.46
N ALA A 265 1.45 -16.75 -25.41
CA ALA A 265 1.69 -15.32 -25.32
C ALA A 265 0.83 -14.66 -24.22
N VAL A 266 -0.44 -15.08 -24.07
CA VAL A 266 -1.31 -14.62 -22.96
C VAL A 266 -0.67 -14.95 -21.61
N SER A 267 -0.22 -16.19 -21.47
CA SER A 267 0.49 -16.70 -20.29
C SER A 267 1.75 -15.89 -19.99
N PHE A 268 2.52 -15.52 -21.01
CA PHE A 268 3.71 -14.69 -20.87
C PHE A 268 3.39 -13.27 -20.41
N LEU A 269 2.36 -12.62 -20.95
CA LEU A 269 1.94 -11.28 -20.50
C LEU A 269 1.47 -11.29 -19.05
N LEU A 270 0.67 -12.29 -18.67
CA LEU A 270 0.25 -12.51 -17.28
C LEU A 270 1.45 -12.72 -16.34
N ALA A 271 2.45 -13.49 -16.81
CA ALA A 271 3.68 -13.72 -16.08
C ALA A 271 4.48 -12.43 -15.88
N LEU A 272 4.64 -11.65 -16.95
CA LEU A 272 5.39 -10.40 -16.91
C LEU A 272 4.77 -9.39 -15.95
N PHE A 273 3.44 -9.27 -15.97
CA PHE A 273 2.69 -8.42 -15.04
C PHE A 273 2.86 -8.89 -13.58
N SER A 274 2.68 -10.18 -13.31
CA SER A 274 2.75 -10.75 -11.95
C SER A 274 4.17 -10.71 -11.37
N VAL A 275 5.18 -11.02 -12.19
CA VAL A 275 6.60 -10.88 -11.83
C VAL A 275 6.94 -9.41 -11.58
N GLY A 276 6.41 -8.50 -12.40
CA GLY A 276 6.53 -7.06 -12.17
C GLY A 276 6.04 -6.67 -10.78
N ILE A 277 4.85 -7.11 -10.38
CA ILE A 277 4.31 -6.82 -9.04
C ILE A 277 5.21 -7.39 -7.94
N ALA A 278 5.66 -8.63 -8.08
CA ALA A 278 6.57 -9.24 -7.11
C ALA A 278 7.89 -8.44 -6.96
N VAL A 279 8.50 -8.03 -8.08
CA VAL A 279 9.70 -7.19 -8.09
C VAL A 279 9.43 -5.82 -7.46
N GLY A 280 8.31 -5.19 -7.79
CA GLY A 280 7.89 -3.91 -7.20
C GLY A 280 7.66 -3.99 -5.70
N SER A 281 7.00 -5.05 -5.23
CA SER A 281 6.78 -5.30 -3.81
C SER A 281 8.09 -5.47 -3.06
N MET A 282 9.07 -6.18 -3.64
CA MET A 282 10.41 -6.30 -3.07
C MET A 282 11.19 -4.98 -3.10
N ALA A 283 11.12 -4.23 -4.22
CA ALA A 283 11.77 -2.93 -4.35
C ALA A 283 11.25 -1.93 -3.32
N CYS A 284 9.96 -2.00 -2.96
CA CYS A 284 9.37 -1.17 -1.91
C CYS A 284 10.12 -1.30 -0.57
N ASN A 285 10.56 -2.51 -0.21
CA ASN A 285 11.31 -2.73 1.03
C ASN A 285 12.67 -2.01 1.02
N TRP A 286 13.37 -2.01 -0.11
CA TRP A 286 14.64 -1.30 -0.27
C TRP A 286 14.46 0.22 -0.27
N LEU A 287 13.49 0.73 -1.04
CA LEU A 287 13.20 2.16 -1.17
C LEU A 287 12.69 2.79 0.13
N SER A 288 12.11 1.99 1.02
CA SER A 288 11.51 2.44 2.28
C SER A 288 12.44 2.37 3.49
N ASN A 289 13.67 1.89 3.34
CA ASN A 289 14.62 1.66 4.45
C ASN A 289 13.99 0.89 5.63
N HIS A 290 13.13 -0.11 5.33
CA HIS A 290 12.41 -0.92 6.32
C HIS A 290 11.48 -0.14 7.26
N ARG A 291 10.97 1.02 6.83
CA ARG A 291 9.97 1.82 7.55
C ARG A 291 8.70 1.94 6.71
N ILE A 292 7.58 2.28 7.35
CA ILE A 292 6.34 2.58 6.63
C ILE A 292 6.50 3.96 5.96
N GLU A 293 7.11 3.96 4.77
CA GLU A 293 7.39 5.17 3.99
C GLU A 293 6.37 5.32 2.85
N VAL A 294 5.37 6.16 3.10
CA VAL A 294 4.24 6.37 2.21
C VAL A 294 4.57 7.28 1.03
N GLY A 295 5.74 7.92 1.04
CA GLY A 295 6.25 8.69 -0.08
C GLY A 295 6.51 7.87 -1.35
N ILE A 296 6.54 6.54 -1.27
CA ILE A 296 6.72 5.65 -2.42
C ILE A 296 5.40 5.50 -3.21
N VAL A 297 4.24 5.65 -2.56
CA VAL A 297 2.92 5.40 -3.18
C VAL A 297 2.68 6.29 -4.41
N PRO A 298 3.00 7.60 -4.41
CA PRO A 298 2.88 8.44 -5.60
C PRO A 298 3.75 7.98 -6.78
N ILE A 299 4.91 7.37 -6.55
CA ILE A 299 5.76 6.81 -7.61
C ILE A 299 5.05 5.65 -8.28
N GLY A 300 4.50 4.73 -7.48
CA GLY A 300 3.72 3.62 -8.00
C GLY A 300 2.48 4.09 -8.77
N ALA A 301 1.74 5.06 -8.24
CA ALA A 301 0.56 5.59 -8.91
C ALA A 301 0.90 6.26 -10.26
N LEU A 302 1.93 7.10 -10.30
CA LEU A 302 2.38 7.76 -11.54
C LEU A 302 2.94 6.75 -12.54
N GLY A 303 3.68 5.75 -12.07
CA GLY A 303 4.19 4.67 -12.93
C GLY A 303 3.06 3.89 -13.60
N ILE A 304 2.01 3.51 -12.85
CA ILE A 304 0.83 2.85 -13.42
C ILE A 304 0.18 3.72 -14.51
N THR A 305 0.03 5.03 -14.28
CA THR A 305 -0.52 5.96 -15.29
C THR A 305 0.36 6.07 -16.53
N ILE A 306 1.65 6.38 -16.35
CA ILE A 306 2.56 6.66 -17.46
C ILE A 306 2.73 5.41 -18.33
N PHE A 307 3.08 4.28 -17.71
CA PHE A 307 3.32 3.05 -18.45
C PHE A 307 2.01 2.42 -18.96
N GLY A 308 0.88 2.61 -18.25
CA GLY A 308 -0.44 2.22 -18.73
C GLY A 308 -0.84 2.96 -20.01
N PHE A 309 -0.60 4.27 -20.06
CA PHE A 309 -0.87 5.08 -21.25
C PHE A 309 0.09 4.76 -22.39
N LEU A 310 1.39 4.65 -22.10
CA LEU A 310 2.40 4.28 -23.11
C LEU A 310 2.13 2.89 -23.70
N MET A 311 1.75 1.90 -22.87
CA MET A 311 1.38 0.57 -23.34
C MET A 311 0.18 0.63 -24.30
N ALA A 312 -0.83 1.44 -23.98
CA ALA A 312 -2.01 1.59 -24.80
C ALA A 312 -1.73 2.23 -26.18
N THR A 313 -0.75 3.13 -26.27
CA THR A 313 -0.42 3.85 -27.51
C THR A 313 0.69 3.23 -28.34
N SER A 314 1.43 2.25 -27.79
CA SER A 314 2.63 1.69 -28.43
C SER A 314 2.38 0.39 -29.20
N ILE A 315 1.12 0.13 -29.58
CA ILE A 315 0.75 -1.09 -30.30
C ILE A 315 1.04 -0.89 -31.79
N PRO A 316 1.85 -1.76 -32.43
CA PRO A 316 2.12 -1.67 -33.86
C PRO A 316 0.84 -1.85 -34.69
N THR A 317 0.68 -1.06 -35.75
CA THR A 317 -0.50 -1.11 -36.64
C THR A 317 -0.47 -2.32 -37.58
N ASP A 318 0.73 -2.71 -38.03
CA ASP A 318 0.94 -3.84 -38.94
C ASP A 318 1.70 -4.95 -38.20
N LEU A 319 1.04 -6.09 -37.99
CA LEU A 319 1.60 -7.21 -37.26
C LEU A 319 1.71 -8.46 -38.12
N PRO A 320 2.86 -9.15 -38.10
CA PRO A 320 2.97 -10.47 -38.71
C PRO A 320 2.09 -11.48 -37.95
N ARG A 321 1.83 -12.62 -38.59
CA ARG A 321 1.21 -13.77 -37.91
C ARG A 321 2.32 -14.56 -37.24
N PHE A 322 2.25 -14.69 -35.92
CA PHE A 322 3.20 -15.48 -35.14
C PHE A 322 2.73 -16.93 -35.08
N HIS A 323 3.56 -17.86 -35.55
CA HIS A 323 3.26 -19.29 -35.48
C HIS A 323 3.86 -19.94 -34.23
N THR A 324 4.94 -19.35 -33.71
CA THR A 324 5.63 -19.86 -32.52
C THR A 324 5.72 -18.80 -31.43
N PHE A 325 5.82 -19.25 -30.18
CA PHE A 325 6.08 -18.37 -29.03
C PHE A 325 7.43 -17.65 -29.16
N ALA A 326 8.43 -18.31 -29.74
CA ALA A 326 9.75 -17.73 -29.96
C ALA A 326 9.70 -16.53 -30.92
N GLU A 327 8.95 -16.63 -32.02
CA GLU A 327 8.73 -15.51 -32.94
C GLU A 327 8.03 -14.33 -32.24
N PHE A 328 7.03 -14.61 -31.40
CA PHE A 328 6.29 -13.58 -30.67
C PHE A 328 7.19 -12.79 -29.71
N VAL A 329 7.98 -13.50 -28.89
CA VAL A 329 8.85 -12.85 -27.88
C VAL A 329 10.05 -12.15 -28.52
N SER A 330 10.55 -12.68 -29.64
CA SER A 330 11.70 -12.11 -30.34
C SER A 330 11.34 -10.95 -31.26
N TYR A 331 10.06 -10.59 -31.38
CA TYR A 331 9.62 -9.49 -32.22
C TYR A 331 9.95 -8.14 -31.59
N ASP A 332 10.92 -7.43 -32.18
CA ASP A 332 11.48 -6.17 -31.65
C ASP A 332 10.43 -5.11 -31.30
N ALA A 333 9.36 -5.01 -32.09
CA ALA A 333 8.33 -3.99 -31.87
C ALA A 333 7.48 -4.24 -30.60
N PHE A 334 7.50 -5.44 -30.02
CA PHE A 334 6.80 -5.73 -28.77
C PHE A 334 7.63 -5.46 -27.51
N TRP A 335 8.94 -5.25 -27.62
CA TRP A 335 9.79 -4.98 -26.46
C TRP A 335 9.36 -3.75 -25.65
N PRO A 336 8.96 -2.61 -26.25
CA PRO A 336 8.39 -1.50 -25.50
C PRO A 336 7.13 -1.92 -24.73
N LEU A 337 6.23 -2.69 -25.36
CA LEU A 337 5.01 -3.18 -24.71
C LEU A 337 5.34 -4.08 -23.52
N PHE A 338 6.27 -5.02 -23.67
CA PHE A 338 6.72 -5.89 -22.59
C PHE A 338 7.34 -5.08 -21.45
N PHE A 339 8.20 -4.11 -21.78
CA PHE A 339 8.80 -3.22 -20.80
C PHE A 339 7.73 -2.42 -20.03
N TYR A 340 6.78 -1.81 -20.74
CA TYR A 340 5.71 -1.04 -20.09
C TYR A 340 4.82 -1.93 -19.22
N LEU A 341 4.46 -3.13 -19.67
CA LEU A 341 3.68 -4.06 -18.87
C LEU A 341 4.40 -4.48 -17.59
N LEU A 342 5.71 -4.78 -17.69
CA LEU A 342 6.55 -5.06 -16.53
C LEU A 342 6.57 -3.86 -15.57
N MET A 343 6.73 -2.64 -16.10
CA MET A 343 6.77 -1.43 -15.30
C MET A 343 5.42 -1.09 -14.65
N ILE A 344 4.28 -1.37 -15.29
CA ILE A 344 2.96 -1.29 -14.67
C ILE A 344 2.91 -2.23 -13.45
N GLY A 345 3.37 -3.47 -13.61
CA GLY A 345 3.46 -4.43 -12.52
C GLY A 345 4.34 -3.93 -11.36
N ILE A 346 5.57 -3.50 -11.64
CA ILE A 346 6.50 -2.95 -10.64
C ILE A 346 5.89 -1.76 -9.91
N SER A 347 5.26 -0.85 -10.65
CA SER A 347 4.58 0.31 -10.10
C SER A 347 3.41 -0.09 -9.20
N GLY A 348 2.71 -1.16 -9.57
CA GLY A 348 1.68 -1.81 -8.74
C GLY A 348 2.19 -2.29 -7.38
N GLY A 349 3.31 -3.01 -7.38
CA GLY A 349 3.95 -3.47 -6.14
C GLY A 349 4.39 -2.33 -5.22
N LEU A 350 4.97 -1.26 -5.80
CA LEU A 350 5.35 -0.04 -5.07
C LEU A 350 4.14 0.74 -4.52
N PHE A 351 2.99 0.62 -5.18
CA PHE A 351 1.76 1.27 -4.77
C PHE A 351 1.09 0.55 -3.60
N ILE A 352 0.94 -0.78 -3.68
CA ILE A 352 0.07 -1.53 -2.75
C ILE A 352 0.72 -1.84 -1.40
N VAL A 353 2.02 -2.15 -1.37
CA VAL A 353 2.71 -2.61 -0.14
C VAL A 353 2.72 -1.57 0.99
N PRO A 354 3.08 -0.29 0.75
CA PRO A 354 3.05 0.72 1.80
C PRO A 354 1.64 0.99 2.33
N LEU A 355 0.62 0.88 1.47
CA LEU A 355 -0.78 1.13 1.84
C LEU A 355 -1.29 0.06 2.80
N TYR A 356 -0.99 -1.23 2.54
CA TYR A 356 -1.32 -2.31 3.47
C TYR A 356 -0.62 -2.13 4.82
N ALA A 357 0.69 -1.85 4.80
CA ALA A 357 1.46 -1.66 6.03
C ALA A 357 0.93 -0.48 6.86
N LEU A 358 0.64 0.66 6.21
CA LEU A 358 0.07 1.83 6.86
C LEU A 358 -1.33 1.55 7.44
N MET A 359 -2.21 0.91 6.68
CA MET A 359 -3.55 0.56 7.12
C MET A 359 -3.51 -0.37 8.35
N GLN A 360 -2.67 -1.41 8.31
CA GLN A 360 -2.52 -2.39 9.39
C GLN A 360 -1.94 -1.77 10.67
N HIS A 361 -0.93 -0.90 10.52
CA HIS A 361 -0.29 -0.21 11.64
C HIS A 361 -1.25 0.80 12.29
N ARG A 362 -2.05 1.51 11.50
CA ARG A 362 -2.98 2.54 12.01
C ARG A 362 -4.28 1.96 12.59
N ALA A 363 -4.69 0.78 12.14
CA ALA A 363 -5.88 0.11 12.65
C ALA A 363 -5.69 -0.32 14.11
N LYS A 364 -6.66 0.02 14.97
CA LYS A 364 -6.70 -0.42 16.37
C LYS A 364 -6.67 -1.94 16.44
N GLU A 365 -5.91 -2.49 17.37
CA GLU A 365 -5.71 -3.94 17.48
C GLU A 365 -7.01 -4.73 17.66
N THR A 366 -7.97 -4.18 18.41
CA THR A 366 -9.28 -4.77 18.72
C THR A 366 -10.25 -4.81 17.54
N GLU A 367 -10.00 -4.00 16.51
CA GLU A 367 -10.89 -3.81 15.35
C GLU A 367 -10.16 -4.09 14.01
N ARG A 368 -8.91 -4.58 14.06
CA ARG A 368 -8.04 -4.68 12.90
C ARG A 368 -8.60 -5.66 11.87
N ALA A 369 -9.10 -6.82 12.28
CA ALA A 369 -9.69 -7.77 11.34
C ALA A 369 -10.98 -7.23 10.73
N GLN A 370 -11.78 -6.47 11.49
CA GLN A 370 -12.93 -5.75 10.94
C GLN A 370 -12.54 -4.68 9.90
N VAL A 371 -11.46 -3.91 10.11
CA VAL A 371 -10.95 -2.97 9.09
C VAL A 371 -10.59 -3.71 7.79
N ILE A 372 -9.91 -4.85 7.89
CA ILE A 372 -9.54 -5.69 6.73
C ILE A 372 -10.79 -6.32 6.08
N ALA A 373 -11.79 -6.70 6.86
CA ALA A 373 -13.08 -7.14 6.31
C ALA A 373 -13.75 -6.03 5.49
N GLY A 374 -13.72 -4.79 5.98
CA GLY A 374 -14.16 -3.61 5.24
C GLY A 374 -13.40 -3.43 3.94
N LEU A 375 -12.07 -3.60 3.97
CA LEU A 375 -11.21 -3.59 2.79
C LEU A 375 -11.65 -4.64 1.75
N ASN A 376 -11.88 -5.88 2.17
CA ASN A 376 -12.29 -6.95 1.25
C ASN A 376 -13.63 -6.66 0.56
N ILE A 377 -14.57 -6.05 1.27
CA ILE A 377 -15.86 -5.62 0.70
C ILE A 377 -15.65 -4.54 -0.37
N PHE A 378 -14.83 -3.52 -0.09
CA PHE A 378 -14.52 -2.49 -1.08
C PHE A 378 -13.73 -3.04 -2.28
N ASN A 379 -12.75 -3.92 -2.06
CA ASN A 379 -12.02 -4.59 -3.14
C ASN A 379 -12.99 -5.34 -4.05
N SER A 380 -13.93 -6.09 -3.47
CA SER A 380 -14.93 -6.83 -4.23
C SER A 380 -15.86 -5.92 -5.03
N LEU A 381 -16.30 -4.81 -4.43
CA LEU A 381 -17.11 -3.79 -5.12
C LEU A 381 -16.37 -3.20 -6.31
N PHE A 382 -15.09 -2.90 -6.14
CA PHE A 382 -14.24 -2.32 -7.19
C PHE A 382 -13.94 -3.33 -8.30
N MET A 383 -13.68 -4.59 -7.98
CA MET A 383 -13.52 -5.65 -8.99
C MET A 383 -14.80 -5.82 -9.83
N VAL A 384 -15.98 -5.87 -9.20
CA VAL A 384 -17.27 -5.91 -9.94
C VAL A 384 -17.48 -4.65 -10.76
N GLY A 385 -17.17 -3.47 -10.20
CA GLY A 385 -17.23 -2.21 -10.92
C GLY A 385 -16.32 -2.17 -12.14
N SER A 386 -15.16 -2.82 -12.09
CA SER A 386 -14.23 -2.92 -13.23
C SER A 386 -14.80 -3.77 -14.36
N ALA A 387 -15.50 -4.86 -14.03
CA ALA A 387 -16.19 -5.69 -15.01
C ALA A 387 -17.34 -4.93 -15.66
N VAL A 388 -18.13 -4.19 -14.88
CA VAL A 388 -19.20 -3.31 -15.40
C VAL A 388 -18.63 -2.23 -16.32
N LEU A 389 -17.54 -1.56 -15.93
CA LEU A 389 -16.88 -0.59 -16.79
C LEU A 389 -16.40 -1.22 -18.10
N GLY A 390 -15.79 -2.40 -18.04
CA GLY A 390 -15.34 -3.15 -19.21
C GLY A 390 -16.50 -3.45 -20.17
N ILE A 391 -17.64 -3.93 -19.65
CA ILE A 391 -18.85 -4.21 -20.46
C ILE A 391 -19.37 -2.93 -21.11
N VAL A 392 -19.51 -1.84 -20.35
CA VAL A 392 -20.03 -0.57 -20.88
C VAL A 392 -19.09 -0.02 -21.95
N CYS A 393 -17.79 0.05 -21.69
CA CYS A 393 -16.82 0.59 -22.64
C CYS A 393 -16.70 -0.24 -23.92
N LEU A 394 -16.60 -1.57 -23.80
CA LEU A 394 -16.33 -2.44 -24.96
C LEU A 394 -17.59 -2.82 -25.74
N SER A 395 -18.73 -3.00 -25.07
CA SER A 395 -19.97 -3.48 -25.70
C SER A 395 -21.01 -2.38 -25.97
N VAL A 396 -21.03 -1.30 -25.18
CA VAL A 396 -22.02 -0.22 -25.35
C VAL A 396 -21.42 1.00 -26.04
N LEU A 397 -20.22 1.40 -25.65
CA LEU A 397 -19.50 2.53 -26.26
C LEU A 397 -18.60 2.10 -27.45
N GLU A 398 -18.53 0.80 -27.73
CA GLU A 398 -17.73 0.20 -28.81
C GLU A 398 -16.26 0.65 -28.81
N MET A 399 -15.70 0.94 -27.62
CA MET A 399 -14.30 1.32 -27.48
C MET A 399 -13.38 0.12 -27.76
N SER A 400 -12.21 0.39 -28.32
CA SER A 400 -11.16 -0.62 -28.47
C SER A 400 -10.51 -0.95 -27.12
N ILE A 401 -9.92 -2.16 -26.98
CA ILE A 401 -9.20 -2.53 -25.75
C ILE A 401 -8.04 -1.55 -25.44
N PRO A 402 -7.24 -1.09 -26.42
CA PRO A 402 -6.25 -0.05 -26.18
C PRO A 402 -6.84 1.26 -25.66
N GLN A 403 -7.99 1.70 -26.19
CA GLN A 403 -8.69 2.89 -25.68
C GLN A 403 -9.17 2.70 -24.24
N LEU A 404 -9.64 1.49 -23.88
CA LEU A 404 -9.96 1.16 -22.49
C LEU A 404 -8.72 1.25 -21.59
N PHE A 405 -7.56 0.73 -22.02
CA PHE A 405 -6.31 0.86 -21.24
C PHE A 405 -5.86 2.32 -21.09
N ALA A 406 -5.99 3.13 -22.13
CA ALA A 406 -5.72 4.58 -22.04
C ALA A 406 -6.69 5.28 -21.07
N LEU A 407 -7.97 4.93 -21.12
CA LEU A 407 -8.98 5.44 -20.18
C LEU A 407 -8.62 5.06 -18.73
N LEU A 408 -8.23 3.80 -18.47
CA LEU A 408 -7.80 3.36 -17.14
C LEU A 408 -6.59 4.15 -16.64
N ALA A 409 -5.62 4.45 -17.50
CA ALA A 409 -4.46 5.27 -17.16
C ALA A 409 -4.84 6.71 -16.77
N ILE A 410 -5.77 7.32 -17.52
CA ILE A 410 -6.32 8.66 -17.22
C ILE A 410 -7.10 8.64 -15.91
N LEU A 411 -8.00 7.67 -15.72
CA LEU A 411 -8.76 7.53 -14.48
C LEU A 411 -7.83 7.32 -13.29
N ASN A 412 -6.75 6.53 -13.44
CA ASN A 412 -5.76 6.34 -12.39
C ASN A 412 -5.08 7.65 -12.02
N PHE A 413 -4.74 8.49 -13.00
CA PHE A 413 -4.17 9.81 -12.74
C PHE A 413 -5.13 10.69 -11.93
N LEU A 414 -6.40 10.72 -12.32
CA LEU A 414 -7.43 11.53 -11.63
C LEU A 414 -7.65 11.05 -10.19
N VAL A 415 -7.76 9.73 -9.97
CA VAL A 415 -7.93 9.14 -8.64
C VAL A 415 -6.68 9.38 -7.78
N ALA A 416 -5.48 9.16 -8.33
CA ALA A 416 -4.23 9.43 -7.63
C ALA A 416 -4.10 10.90 -7.24
N ALA A 417 -4.36 11.83 -8.17
CA ALA A 417 -4.37 13.26 -7.90
C ALA A 417 -5.39 13.62 -6.81
N TYR A 418 -6.60 13.07 -6.86
CA TYR A 418 -7.60 13.28 -5.82
C TYR A 418 -7.11 12.81 -4.44
N ILE A 419 -6.61 11.58 -4.33
CA ILE A 419 -6.14 11.00 -3.06
C ILE A 419 -4.97 11.83 -2.48
N PHE A 420 -4.00 12.19 -3.32
CA PHE A 420 -2.81 12.94 -2.90
C PHE A 420 -3.12 14.38 -2.51
N LEU A 421 -4.09 15.03 -3.17
CA LEU A 421 -4.56 16.35 -2.75
C LEU A 421 -5.33 16.30 -1.43
N GLN A 422 -5.97 15.17 -1.10
CA GLN A 422 -6.69 14.98 0.17
C GLN A 422 -5.76 14.68 1.34
N ILE A 423 -4.61 14.03 1.10
CA ILE A 423 -3.68 13.57 2.13
C ILE A 423 -2.30 14.22 1.93
N PRO A 424 -2.03 15.32 2.64
CA PRO A 424 -0.76 16.02 2.51
C PRO A 424 0.46 15.16 2.84
N ILE A 425 0.32 14.18 3.75
CA ILE A 425 1.43 13.35 4.16
C ILE A 425 2.02 12.54 2.99
N PHE A 426 1.21 12.11 2.02
CA PHE A 426 1.73 11.39 0.83
C PHE A 426 2.60 12.28 -0.04
N VAL A 427 2.15 13.51 -0.30
CA VAL A 427 2.89 14.48 -1.14
C VAL A 427 4.14 14.98 -0.44
N VAL A 428 4.03 15.35 0.85
CA VAL A 428 5.20 15.81 1.63
C VAL A 428 6.24 14.71 1.69
N ARG A 429 5.83 13.47 2.02
CA ARG A 429 6.75 12.33 2.09
C ARG A 429 7.36 12.00 0.75
N PHE A 430 6.60 12.06 -0.34
CA PHE A 430 7.13 11.83 -1.69
C PHE A 430 8.13 12.91 -2.10
N ALA A 431 7.78 14.19 -1.96
CA ALA A 431 8.70 15.29 -2.24
C ALA A 431 10.00 15.15 -1.44
N MET A 432 9.88 14.75 -0.17
CA MET A 432 11.02 14.49 0.69
C MET A 432 11.84 13.29 0.26
N TRP A 433 11.20 12.19 -0.11
CA TRP A 433 11.87 11.01 -0.61
C TRP A 433 12.69 11.35 -1.86
N VAL A 434 12.12 12.10 -2.81
CA VAL A 434 12.83 12.60 -4.01
C VAL A 434 14.00 13.51 -3.63
N VAL A 435 13.77 14.48 -2.76
CA VAL A 435 14.83 15.44 -2.35
C VAL A 435 15.99 14.73 -1.64
N THR A 436 15.70 13.75 -0.79
CA THR A 436 16.71 13.00 -0.01
C THR A 436 17.41 11.90 -0.79
N HIS A 437 16.84 11.38 -1.88
CA HIS A 437 17.50 10.37 -2.70
C HIS A 437 18.20 10.98 -3.92
N THR A 438 17.72 12.13 -4.42
CA THR A 438 18.26 12.76 -5.64
C THR A 438 19.17 13.95 -5.35
N ILE A 439 18.90 14.74 -4.29
CA ILE A 439 19.60 16.03 -4.05
C ILE A 439 20.53 15.98 -2.84
N TYR A 440 20.13 15.38 -1.71
CA TYR A 440 20.89 15.45 -0.45
C TYR A 440 21.20 14.09 0.13
N ARG A 441 22.45 13.86 0.57
CA ARG A 441 22.78 12.67 1.37
C ARG A 441 22.59 13.00 2.85
N VAL A 442 21.38 12.74 3.36
CA VAL A 442 21.04 13.05 4.76
C VAL A 442 21.52 11.93 5.69
N LYS A 443 22.33 12.28 6.68
CA LYS A 443 22.64 11.43 7.83
C LYS A 443 21.76 11.84 9.01
N HIS A 444 21.31 10.84 9.74
CA HIS A 444 20.48 11.04 10.92
C HIS A 444 21.21 10.56 12.16
N LYS A 445 21.18 11.35 13.24
CA LYS A 445 21.70 10.97 14.54
C LYS A 445 20.63 11.17 15.61
N ASN A 446 20.57 10.21 16.54
CA ASN A 446 19.82 10.32 17.79
C ASN A 446 18.29 10.56 17.64
N LEU A 447 17.70 10.16 16.51
CA LEU A 447 16.25 10.34 16.27
C LEU A 447 15.34 9.53 17.19
N HIS A 448 15.88 8.54 17.91
CA HIS A 448 15.13 7.77 18.90
C HIS A 448 14.65 8.62 20.08
N HIS A 449 15.17 9.84 20.23
CA HIS A 449 14.67 10.84 21.19
C HIS A 449 13.33 11.48 20.76
N LEU A 450 12.87 11.28 19.52
CA LEU A 450 11.59 11.78 19.06
C LEU A 450 10.44 10.90 19.59
N PRO A 451 9.41 11.49 20.23
CA PRO A 451 8.35 10.72 20.86
C PRO A 451 7.37 10.14 19.82
N GLU A 452 7.12 8.84 19.95
CA GLU A 452 6.13 8.11 19.15
C GLU A 452 4.68 8.44 19.59
N HIS A 453 4.49 8.84 20.85
CA HIS A 453 3.19 9.20 21.42
C HIS A 453 3.29 10.47 22.28
N GLY A 454 2.15 11.16 22.47
CA GLY A 454 2.06 12.39 23.26
C GLY A 454 2.54 13.65 22.53
N GLY A 455 2.20 14.81 23.10
CA GLY A 455 2.58 16.12 22.54
C GLY A 455 4.02 16.46 22.86
N ALA A 456 4.74 17.09 21.92
CA ALA A 456 6.11 17.51 22.10
C ALA A 456 6.45 18.76 21.29
N LEU A 457 7.36 19.58 21.83
CA LEU A 457 7.83 20.79 21.17
C LEU A 457 9.24 20.58 20.60
N ILE A 458 9.37 20.63 19.27
CA ILE A 458 10.67 20.62 18.60
C ILE A 458 11.16 22.05 18.45
N VAL A 459 12.42 22.27 18.83
CA VAL A 459 13.12 23.54 18.70
C VAL A 459 14.39 23.32 17.89
N CYS A 460 14.58 24.10 16.82
CA CYS A 460 15.72 23.93 15.92
C CYS A 460 16.16 25.24 15.26
N ASN A 461 17.36 25.24 14.71
CA ASN A 461 17.92 26.36 13.96
C ASN A 461 17.29 26.50 12.56
N HIS A 462 17.29 27.71 12.00
CA HIS A 462 16.63 28.03 10.73
C HIS A 462 17.60 28.53 9.64
N VAL A 463 18.03 27.61 8.78
CA VAL A 463 19.04 27.81 7.74
C VAL A 463 18.45 27.95 6.33
N SER A 464 17.40 27.20 6.01
CA SER A 464 16.83 27.11 4.66
C SER A 464 15.30 27.00 4.67
N TYR A 465 14.66 27.39 3.55
CA TYR A 465 13.25 27.10 3.32
C TYR A 465 12.94 25.59 3.29
N MET A 466 13.96 24.74 3.15
CA MET A 466 13.81 23.28 3.16
C MET A 466 13.79 22.68 4.57
N ASP A 467 14.07 23.46 5.62
CA ASP A 467 14.24 22.98 7.00
C ASP A 467 13.00 22.24 7.52
N SER A 468 11.82 22.83 7.33
CA SER A 468 10.55 22.24 7.75
C SER A 468 10.22 20.96 6.98
N LEU A 469 10.55 20.93 5.68
CA LEU A 469 10.39 19.74 4.85
C LEU A 469 11.32 18.62 5.35
N LEU A 470 12.59 18.92 5.58
CA LEU A 470 13.60 17.98 6.07
C LEU A 470 13.25 17.42 7.45
N LEU A 471 12.84 18.26 8.40
CA LEU A 471 12.40 17.80 9.72
C LEU A 471 11.17 16.89 9.63
N SER A 472 10.22 17.20 8.73
CA SER A 472 9.04 16.37 8.50
C SER A 472 9.38 14.97 8.00
N ALA A 473 10.43 14.84 7.19
CA ALA A 473 10.86 13.54 6.67
C ALA A 473 11.44 12.64 7.75
N VAL A 474 12.16 13.25 8.68
CA VAL A 474 12.93 12.53 9.68
C VAL A 474 12.10 12.17 10.90
N CYS A 475 11.08 12.97 11.18
CA CYS A 475 10.15 12.70 12.25
C CYS A 475 9.20 11.55 11.88
N PRO A 476 8.94 10.58 12.79
CA PRO A 476 7.98 9.51 12.52
C PRO A 476 6.54 10.02 12.37
N ARG A 477 6.24 11.20 12.91
CA ARG A 477 4.89 11.80 12.96
C ARG A 477 4.84 13.11 12.18
N LEU A 478 3.65 13.48 11.71
CA LEU A 478 3.44 14.76 11.06
C LEU A 478 3.70 15.90 12.06
N ILE A 479 4.65 16.76 11.74
CA ILE A 479 4.99 17.94 12.52
C ILE A 479 4.07 19.09 12.11
N ARG A 480 3.47 19.77 13.08
CA ARG A 480 2.77 21.04 12.87
C ARG A 480 3.78 22.19 12.98
N PHE A 481 4.08 22.85 11.85
CA PHE A 481 5.03 23.96 11.83
C PHE A 481 4.32 25.28 12.08
N VAL A 482 4.95 26.12 12.89
CA VAL A 482 4.61 27.53 12.94
C VAL A 482 5.27 28.25 11.77
N MET A 483 4.49 28.90 10.91
CA MET A 483 4.97 29.50 9.65
C MET A 483 4.36 30.89 9.42
N GLU A 484 5.11 31.81 8.77
CA GLU A 484 4.62 33.16 8.49
C GLU A 484 3.32 33.13 7.65
N GLU A 485 2.36 33.99 7.99
CA GLU A 485 1.02 34.05 7.40
C GLU A 485 1.03 34.17 5.86
N ASP A 486 1.95 34.96 5.30
CA ASP A 486 2.05 35.16 3.85
C ASP A 486 2.36 33.85 3.14
N TYR A 487 3.35 33.09 3.65
CA TYR A 487 3.69 31.78 3.10
C TYR A 487 2.58 30.76 3.35
N ALA A 488 1.90 30.83 4.49
CA ALA A 488 0.85 29.88 4.87
C ALA A 488 -0.42 30.05 4.02
N ASN A 489 -0.64 31.25 3.48
CA ASN A 489 -1.83 31.59 2.72
C ASN A 489 -1.62 31.69 1.20
N LEU A 490 -0.42 31.37 0.68
CA LEU A 490 -0.15 31.31 -0.76
C LEU A 490 -1.14 30.37 -1.49
N PRO A 491 -1.97 30.87 -2.44
CA PRO A 491 -2.71 30.01 -3.36
C PRO A 491 -1.71 29.41 -4.36
N PRO A 492 -1.70 28.08 -4.64
CA PRO A 492 -2.68 27.03 -4.30
C PRO A 492 -2.37 26.22 -3.02
N LEU A 493 -1.23 26.47 -2.37
CA LEU A 493 -0.72 25.69 -1.22
C LEU A 493 -1.55 25.87 0.06
N ARG A 494 -2.32 26.95 0.20
CA ARG A 494 -3.12 27.26 1.40
C ARG A 494 -3.97 26.09 1.90
N ARG A 495 -4.69 25.39 1.02
CA ARG A 495 -5.56 24.27 1.41
C ARG A 495 -4.73 23.06 1.88
N PHE A 496 -3.59 22.84 1.25
CA PHE A 496 -2.66 21.78 1.58
C PHE A 496 -1.98 22.03 2.94
N LEU A 497 -1.44 23.23 3.15
CA LEU A 497 -0.75 23.62 4.39
C LEU A 497 -1.71 23.61 5.59
N ARG A 498 -2.96 24.07 5.42
CA ARG A 498 -4.00 23.93 6.45
C ARG A 498 -4.28 22.47 6.81
N ARG A 499 -4.35 21.57 5.82
CA ARG A 499 -4.54 20.12 6.07
C ARG A 499 -3.32 19.47 6.71
N ALA A 500 -2.12 19.97 6.41
CA ALA A 500 -0.87 19.53 7.04
C ALA A 500 -0.75 20.02 8.50
N GLY A 501 -1.66 20.87 8.97
CA GLY A 501 -1.64 21.39 10.34
C GLY A 501 -0.64 22.51 10.55
N VAL A 502 -0.25 23.24 9.49
CA VAL A 502 0.58 24.43 9.60
C VAL A 502 -0.16 25.51 10.39
N ILE A 503 0.51 26.09 11.37
CA ILE A 503 0.00 27.14 12.25
C ILE A 503 0.52 28.48 11.73
N PRO A 504 -0.33 29.31 11.11
CA PRO A 504 0.09 30.61 10.60
C PRO A 504 0.36 31.58 11.76
N ILE A 505 1.44 32.34 11.68
CA ILE A 505 1.76 33.44 12.60
C ILE A 505 2.20 34.66 11.81
N SER A 506 1.88 35.86 12.28
CA SER A 506 2.48 37.08 11.76
C SER A 506 3.08 37.90 12.89
N ALA A 507 4.38 38.21 12.78
CA ALA A 507 5.11 38.98 13.79
C ALA A 507 4.58 40.42 13.94
N SER A 508 3.94 40.97 12.90
CA SER A 508 3.39 42.34 12.89
C SER A 508 2.00 42.44 13.52
N ASN A 509 1.28 41.32 13.72
CA ASN A 509 -0.11 41.31 14.17
C ASN A 509 -0.29 40.57 15.51
N ARG A 510 -0.53 41.33 16.59
CA ARG A 510 -0.77 40.78 17.95
C ARG A 510 -1.91 39.77 18.02
N THR A 511 -2.96 39.94 17.23
CA THR A 511 -4.10 38.99 17.22
C THR A 511 -3.73 37.67 16.55
N SER A 512 -2.92 37.72 15.48
CA SER A 512 -2.37 36.54 14.81
C SER A 512 -1.46 35.76 15.75
N ILE A 513 -0.55 36.46 16.45
CA ILE A 513 0.30 35.86 17.48
C ILE A 513 -0.56 35.13 18.51
N ARG A 514 -1.53 35.81 19.15
CA ARG A 514 -2.39 35.18 20.17
C ARG A 514 -3.12 33.92 19.63
N ARG A 515 -3.60 33.95 18.38
CA ARG A 515 -4.23 32.80 17.74
C ARG A 515 -3.25 31.65 17.55
N ALA A 516 -2.06 31.91 17.02
CA ALA A 516 -1.02 30.91 16.80
C ALA A 516 -0.64 30.20 18.11
N PHE A 517 -0.48 30.94 19.20
CA PHE A 517 -0.19 30.35 20.52
C PHE A 517 -1.32 29.44 21.02
N ASN A 518 -2.59 29.83 20.83
CA ASN A 518 -3.73 28.98 21.18
C ASN A 518 -3.80 27.72 20.31
N ASP A 519 -3.49 27.84 19.01
CA ASP A 519 -3.45 26.70 18.08
C ASP A 519 -2.31 25.73 18.41
N VAL A 520 -1.16 26.24 18.86
CA VAL A 520 -0.04 25.44 19.36
C VAL A 520 -0.45 24.68 20.62
N GLU A 521 -1.06 25.35 21.60
CA GLU A 521 -1.55 24.72 22.84
C GLU A 521 -2.58 23.63 22.56
N LYS A 522 -3.52 23.88 21.64
CA LYS A 522 -4.48 22.88 21.19
C LYS A 522 -3.78 21.70 20.52
N ALA A 523 -2.83 21.94 19.62
CA ALA A 523 -2.10 20.88 18.94
C ALA A 523 -1.31 20.01 19.92
N LEU A 524 -0.63 20.61 20.89
CA LEU A 524 0.14 19.91 21.91
C LEU A 524 -0.76 19.08 22.83
N SER A 525 -1.93 19.60 23.24
CA SER A 525 -2.89 18.87 24.07
C SER A 525 -3.59 17.72 23.34
N GLU A 526 -3.84 17.86 22.04
CA GLU A 526 -4.26 16.77 21.13
C GLU A 526 -3.14 15.72 20.91
N GLY A 527 -1.95 15.95 21.48
CA GLY A 527 -0.82 15.04 21.43
C GLY A 527 0.01 15.17 20.16
N HIS A 528 -0.12 16.24 19.36
CA HIS A 528 0.71 16.44 18.17
C HIS A 528 2.10 17.00 18.50
N ILE A 529 3.04 16.80 17.55
CA ILE A 529 4.34 17.43 17.60
C ILE A 529 4.25 18.80 16.93
N VAL A 530 4.70 19.84 17.64
CA VAL A 530 4.80 21.19 17.10
C VAL A 530 6.28 21.53 16.93
N CYS A 531 6.66 22.11 15.79
CA CYS A 531 8.01 22.60 15.57
C CYS A 531 8.02 24.11 15.41
N ILE A 532 8.96 24.75 16.10
CA ILE A 532 9.17 26.18 16.07
C ILE A 532 10.63 26.47 15.74
N PHE A 533 10.81 27.47 14.88
CA PHE A 533 12.09 28.08 14.57
C PHE A 533 12.19 29.39 15.37
N PRO A 534 12.71 29.37 16.60
CA PRO A 534 12.69 30.53 17.50
C PRO A 534 13.57 31.69 17.05
N GLU A 535 14.38 31.52 16.00
CA GLU A 535 15.12 32.59 15.33
C GLU A 535 14.19 33.61 14.64
N GLY A 536 12.97 33.22 14.26
CA GLY A 536 11.98 34.09 13.59
C GLY A 536 12.31 34.52 12.16
N ARG A 537 13.56 34.34 11.73
CA ARG A 537 14.05 34.63 10.39
C ARG A 537 15.10 33.59 9.99
N LEU A 538 15.26 33.41 8.68
CA LEU A 538 16.35 32.62 8.13
C LEU A 538 17.69 33.31 8.36
N THR A 539 18.73 32.54 8.68
CA THR A 539 20.10 33.05 8.78
C THR A 539 20.58 33.71 7.47
N SER A 540 21.38 34.78 7.62
CA SER A 540 21.95 35.57 6.51
C SER A 540 23.43 35.30 6.27
N ASP A 541 24.13 34.73 7.25
CA ASP A 541 25.57 34.45 7.24
C ASP A 541 25.90 32.97 7.51
N GLY A 542 24.90 32.16 7.86
CA GLY A 542 25.05 30.76 8.21
C GLY A 542 25.21 30.54 9.71
N GLU A 543 25.29 31.59 10.52
CA GLU A 543 25.34 31.48 11.98
C GLU A 543 23.92 31.45 12.58
N MET A 544 23.80 30.92 13.80
CA MET A 544 22.50 30.79 14.49
C MET A 544 22.10 32.13 15.09
N ASN A 545 20.89 32.61 14.81
CA ASN A 545 20.36 33.81 15.48
C ASN A 545 19.92 33.51 16.91
N GLU A 546 19.79 34.56 17.73
CA GLU A 546 19.25 34.45 19.08
C GLU A 546 17.81 33.93 19.08
N PHE A 547 17.49 33.08 20.07
CA PHE A 547 16.17 32.48 20.21
C PHE A 547 15.21 33.43 20.94
N MET A 548 14.07 33.71 20.33
CA MET A 548 13.03 34.55 20.92
C MET A 548 12.32 33.87 22.11
N ARG A 549 11.80 34.68 23.03
CA ARG A 549 11.07 34.27 24.25
C ARG A 549 9.72 33.61 24.01
N GLY A 550 9.31 33.43 22.75
CA GLY A 550 8.05 32.78 22.39
C GLY A 550 7.96 31.34 22.93
N ILE A 551 9.10 30.63 23.00
CA ILE A 551 9.18 29.28 23.58
C ILE A 551 8.75 29.30 25.05
N ASP A 552 9.26 30.24 25.85
CA ASP A 552 8.97 30.32 27.28
C ASP A 552 7.47 30.49 27.56
N ILE A 553 6.78 31.25 26.70
CA ILE A 553 5.34 31.49 26.81
C ILE A 553 4.54 30.21 26.49
N ILE A 554 4.96 29.46 25.47
CA ILE A 554 4.30 28.19 25.09
C ILE A 554 4.45 27.18 26.22
N LEU A 555 5.65 27.01 26.76
CA LEU A 555 5.93 25.99 27.78
C LEU A 555 5.28 26.29 29.12
N ARG A 556 5.06 27.57 29.45
CA ARG A 556 4.26 27.97 30.61
C ARG A 556 2.79 27.57 30.49
N ARG A 557 2.23 27.54 29.28
CA ARG A 557 0.83 27.15 29.01
C ARG A 557 0.69 25.64 28.83
N SER A 558 1.65 25.03 28.13
CA SER A 558 1.64 23.63 27.75
C SER A 558 2.97 22.99 28.16
N PRO A 559 3.07 22.41 29.36
CA PRO A 559 4.28 21.75 29.83
C PRO A 559 4.44 20.40 29.10
N VAL A 560 5.10 20.44 27.95
CA VAL A 560 5.42 19.26 27.12
C VAL A 560 6.94 19.07 27.01
N PRO A 561 7.45 17.85 26.80
CA PRO A 561 8.87 17.63 26.55
C PRO A 561 9.35 18.42 25.32
N VAL A 562 10.54 19.03 25.46
CA VAL A 562 11.14 19.89 24.44
C VAL A 562 12.37 19.21 23.84
N ILE A 563 12.41 19.07 22.52
CA ILE A 563 13.45 18.32 21.82
C ILE A 563 14.30 19.30 21.00
N PRO A 564 15.57 19.53 21.37
CA PRO A 564 16.47 20.33 20.55
C PRO A 564 16.90 19.52 19.33
N ILE A 565 16.82 20.12 18.14
CA ILE A 565 17.33 19.51 16.90
C ILE A 565 18.25 20.49 16.19
N ALA A 566 19.41 20.00 15.75
CA ALA A 566 20.32 20.76 14.91
C ALA A 566 20.26 20.29 13.45
N LEU A 567 20.07 21.26 12.55
CA LEU A 567 20.20 21.11 11.11
C LEU A 567 21.60 21.55 10.69
N LYS A 568 22.37 20.65 10.08
CA LYS A 568 23.77 20.84 9.70
C LYS A 568 23.97 20.68 8.20
N GLY A 569 24.80 21.53 7.59
CA GLY A 569 25.22 21.39 6.18
C GLY A 569 24.28 22.08 5.17
N LEU A 570 23.29 22.85 5.64
CA LEU A 570 22.28 23.47 4.77
C LEU A 570 22.74 24.81 4.20
N TRP A 571 23.74 25.46 4.81
CA TRP A 571 24.30 26.70 4.31
C TRP A 571 25.10 26.47 3.00
N GLY A 572 24.87 27.33 2.00
CA GLY A 572 25.45 27.16 0.65
C GLY A 572 24.63 26.29 -0.29
N SER A 573 23.50 25.73 0.18
CA SER A 573 22.55 25.01 -0.67
C SER A 573 21.71 25.95 -1.54
N TYR A 574 21.11 25.44 -2.62
CA TYR A 574 20.25 26.19 -3.54
C TYR A 574 19.08 26.90 -2.85
N PHE A 575 18.58 26.33 -1.75
CA PHE A 575 17.45 26.85 -0.96
C PHE A 575 17.89 27.73 0.23
N SER A 576 19.19 28.01 0.38
CA SER A 576 19.73 28.93 1.40
C SER A 576 19.95 30.34 0.82
N ARG A 577 20.13 31.33 1.69
CA ARG A 577 20.43 32.72 1.29
C ARG A 577 21.91 32.96 0.96
N ALA A 578 22.74 31.92 0.92
CA ALA A 578 24.18 32.04 0.66
C ALA A 578 24.53 32.69 -0.69
N LYS A 579 23.64 32.62 -1.71
CA LYS A 579 23.80 33.31 -3.02
C LYS A 579 22.91 34.56 -3.14
N GLY A 580 22.46 35.14 -2.03
CA GLY A 580 21.53 36.27 -1.97
C GLY A 580 20.09 35.85 -1.68
N ARG A 581 19.21 35.82 -2.69
CA ARG A 581 17.84 35.29 -2.53
C ARG A 581 17.83 33.77 -2.70
N ALA A 582 17.02 33.07 -1.90
CA ALA A 582 16.83 31.63 -2.05
C ALA A 582 16.36 31.28 -3.47
N CYS A 583 16.78 30.12 -3.99
CA CYS A 583 16.51 29.63 -5.34
C CYS A 583 17.14 30.46 -6.49
N LYS A 584 18.19 31.25 -6.23
CA LYS A 584 18.91 31.99 -7.29
C LYS A 584 20.11 31.19 -7.83
N GLY A 585 20.10 30.89 -9.14
CA GLY A 585 21.17 30.18 -9.87
C GLY A 585 20.82 28.75 -10.26
N LEU A 586 21.79 27.98 -10.77
CA LEU A 586 21.65 26.52 -10.95
C LEU A 586 22.04 25.78 -9.66
N PRO A 587 21.46 24.61 -9.37
CA PRO A 587 21.85 23.78 -8.23
C PRO A 587 23.29 23.30 -8.40
N THR A 588 24.24 23.92 -7.69
CA THR A 588 25.68 23.62 -7.82
C THR A 588 26.18 22.54 -6.87
N ARG A 589 25.31 22.00 -6.00
CA ARG A 589 25.71 21.17 -4.85
C ARG A 589 24.82 19.92 -4.70
N PHE A 590 24.74 19.12 -5.76
CA PHE A 590 24.14 17.79 -5.70
C PHE A 590 24.94 16.91 -4.72
N TRP A 591 24.22 16.09 -3.94
CA TRP A 591 24.76 15.19 -2.91
C TRP A 591 25.47 15.88 -1.75
N SER A 592 25.03 17.10 -1.41
CA SER A 592 25.51 17.77 -0.21
C SER A 592 25.24 16.91 1.03
N LYS A 593 26.27 16.75 1.88
CA LYS A 593 26.15 16.02 3.15
C LYS A 593 25.35 16.87 4.13
N LEU A 594 24.13 16.43 4.42
CA LEU A 594 23.29 17.02 5.46
C LEU A 594 23.33 16.11 6.68
N GLU A 595 23.32 16.70 7.87
CA GLU A 595 23.16 15.94 9.12
C GLU A 595 22.04 16.56 9.95
N ILE A 596 21.12 15.71 10.41
CA ILE A 596 20.03 16.08 11.32
C ILE A 596 20.26 15.31 12.61
N GLU A 597 20.46 16.04 13.70
CA GLU A 597 20.78 15.47 15.01
C GLU A 597 19.77 15.93 16.06
N ALA A 598 19.09 14.98 16.70
CA ALA A 598 18.16 15.24 17.79
C ALA A 598 18.86 15.05 19.15
N GLY A 599 18.81 16.06 20.01
CA GLY A 599 19.33 15.97 21.37
C GLY A 599 18.36 15.26 22.32
N THR A 600 18.85 15.01 23.54
CA THR A 600 18.04 14.45 24.63
C THR A 600 16.86 15.37 24.95
N PRO A 601 15.64 14.82 25.16
CA PRO A 601 14.49 15.62 25.56
C PRO A 601 14.77 16.40 26.85
N VAL A 602 14.35 17.66 26.87
CA VAL A 602 14.50 18.57 28.00
C VAL A 602 13.16 18.71 28.71
N ASP A 603 13.17 18.64 30.04
CA ASP A 603 11.99 18.85 30.85
C ASP A 603 11.45 20.29 30.65
N PRO A 604 10.13 20.47 30.48
CA PRO A 604 9.53 21.78 30.24
C PRO A 604 9.88 22.84 31.30
N LYS A 605 10.15 22.44 32.55
CA LYS A 605 10.54 23.38 33.62
C LYS A 605 11.95 23.93 33.43
N GLN A 606 12.80 23.23 32.70
CA GLN A 606 14.20 23.58 32.46
C GLN A 606 14.45 24.14 31.04
N ALA A 607 13.50 23.93 30.13
CA ALA A 607 13.59 24.33 28.73
C ALA A 607 13.31 25.83 28.52
N THR A 608 14.22 26.72 28.92
CA THR A 608 14.15 28.15 28.58
C THR A 608 14.73 28.43 27.18
N SER A 609 14.37 29.56 26.57
CA SER A 609 14.91 29.97 25.26
C SER A 609 16.43 29.91 25.20
N GLN A 610 17.11 30.34 26.28
CA GLN A 610 18.57 30.37 26.38
C GLN A 610 19.17 28.96 26.52
N VAL A 611 18.57 28.10 27.34
CA VAL A 611 19.02 26.69 27.49
C VAL A 611 18.85 25.94 26.17
N MET A 612 17.74 26.18 25.46
CA MET A 612 17.48 25.57 24.17
C MET A 612 18.43 26.07 23.09
N PHE A 613 18.78 27.36 23.09
CA PHE A 613 19.79 27.92 22.19
C PHE A 613 21.15 27.24 22.38
N GLU A 614 21.65 27.15 23.62
CA GLU A 614 22.94 26.51 23.90
C GLU A 614 22.94 25.02 23.53
N LYS A 615 21.85 24.30 23.80
CA LYS A 615 21.73 22.88 23.40
C LYS A 615 21.74 22.71 21.88
N VAL A 616 20.98 23.51 21.12
CA VAL A 616 20.96 23.41 19.65
C VAL A 616 22.31 23.82 19.07
N LYS A 617 22.98 24.84 19.64
CA LYS A 617 24.33 25.26 19.26
C LYS A 617 25.37 24.18 19.50
N ALA A 618 25.35 23.53 20.67
CA ALA A 618 26.24 22.42 20.99
C ALA A 618 26.02 21.22 20.05
N LEU A 619 24.75 20.90 19.74
CA LEU A 619 24.42 19.86 18.77
C LEU A 619 24.93 20.21 17.37
N ARG A 620 24.74 21.45 16.93
CA ARG A 620 25.18 21.94 15.60
C ARG A 620 26.72 21.87 15.45
N GLY A 621 27.46 22.27 16.48
CA GLY A 621 28.92 22.41 16.41
C GLY A 621 29.34 23.41 15.33
N ASP A 622 30.50 23.19 14.71
CA ASP A 622 31.06 24.08 13.69
C ASP A 622 30.44 23.93 12.29
N TRP A 623 29.41 23.10 12.17
CA TRP A 623 28.74 22.88 10.89
C TRP A 623 27.89 24.10 10.52
N ARG A 624 27.93 24.48 9.24
CA ARG A 624 27.09 25.52 8.62
C ARG A 624 26.14 24.89 7.62
#